data_AF-A0A1G9L672-F1
#
_entry.id   AF-A0A1G9L672-F1
#
_cell.length_a   1.000
_cell.length_b   1.000
_cell.length_c   1.000
_cell.angle_alpha   90.00
_cell.angle_beta   90.00
_cell.angle_gamma   90.00
#
_symmetry.space_group_name_H-M   'P 1'
#
loop_
_entity.id
_entity.type
_entity.pdbx_description
1 polymer ?
#
loop_
_entity_poly.entity_id
_entity_poly.type
_entity_poly.pdbx_seq_one_letter_code
_entity_poly.pdbx_strand_id
1 'polypeptide(L)'
;MEQQQILQQGHGFAVYPAVKIFDEKTDGEKIKWTHLKNLLFGDFIRVLKDKDTFIEKIVKDETYIKVRSRSCTGYILKSKIRPDRILEVNFIDVGQGDGCHVVTPDDQHYIIDAGGSDNMLRFLKWRFNTKRSQSAPPVFDAIISHPDSDHYLGFGQLFKKQTDSTQQFSFKNIYHSGLVQREGADELGATIRVGNTNYITELVITDQQMKAHLNNMGEGSLHERTLKKALDQHKNVNFSAAVRGNINQPQYLLSTPELKMEILGPLTEDIQNQRTLRYFKAKTGNTDNVGRTKNGHSVVIKLVMGHVRVLLGGDLNPPAEDFLLQSYSGIDIATLRKQIQNATSASQKKILQDQMNAAIDSVKKHFQVDFAKCCHHGSSDFTSEFLQAVNPLATVISSGDDEPHCHPRPDTLGTIGKYSRGERSYIFSTELMRSSKEFIKIKDLDPKKEKERIVTVYGMINLRTDGQKVIIAQKLERPRGTQTWDIHQFEWNDQLNTIERVETGSDS
;
A
#
# COMPACT_ATOMS: atom_id res chain seq x y z
N MET A 1 -7.57 16.22 -28.82
CA MET A 1 -6.36 15.38 -28.65
C MET A 1 -6.66 14.15 -27.82
N GLU A 2 -7.10 14.28 -26.56
CA GLU A 2 -7.41 13.13 -25.67
C GLU A 2 -8.38 12.10 -26.26
N GLN A 3 -9.48 12.54 -26.86
CA GLN A 3 -10.48 11.63 -27.46
C GLN A 3 -9.91 10.82 -28.63
N GLN A 4 -8.96 11.39 -29.37
CA GLN A 4 -8.28 10.69 -30.46
C GLN A 4 -7.30 9.66 -29.88
N GLN A 5 -6.61 9.98 -28.79
CA GLN A 5 -5.75 9.04 -28.07
C GLN A 5 -6.55 7.85 -27.53
N ILE A 6 -7.69 8.11 -26.86
CA ILE A 6 -8.63 7.07 -26.38
C ILE A 6 -9.07 6.17 -27.55
N LEU A 7 -9.42 6.78 -28.68
CA LEU A 7 -9.83 6.06 -29.88
C LEU A 7 -8.69 5.26 -30.49
N GLN A 8 -7.44 5.73 -30.47
CA GLN A 8 -6.30 4.99 -30.99
C GLN A 8 -5.96 3.80 -30.08
N GLN A 9 -5.81 4.03 -28.78
CA GLN A 9 -5.45 2.98 -27.81
C GLN A 9 -6.59 2.00 -27.50
N GLY A 10 -7.83 2.35 -27.84
CA GLY A 10 -9.02 1.50 -27.65
C GLY A 10 -9.44 1.27 -26.20
N HIS A 11 -8.94 2.10 -25.30
CA HIS A 11 -9.31 2.11 -23.91
C HIS A 11 -9.12 3.51 -23.33
N GLY A 12 -9.59 3.70 -22.11
CA GLY A 12 -9.33 4.87 -21.29
C GLY A 12 -9.65 4.54 -19.84
N PHE A 13 -9.76 5.56 -19.01
CA PHE A 13 -9.94 5.41 -17.58
C PHE A 13 -11.06 6.32 -17.08
N ALA A 14 -11.75 5.90 -16.03
CA ALA A 14 -12.82 6.67 -15.42
C ALA A 14 -12.28 7.98 -14.83
N VAL A 15 -12.97 9.10 -15.08
CA VAL A 15 -12.62 10.40 -14.48
C VAL A 15 -13.08 10.51 -13.02
N TYR A 16 -12.53 11.48 -12.30
CA TYR A 16 -12.87 11.77 -10.91
C TYR A 16 -14.34 12.24 -10.74
N PRO A 17 -15.00 11.92 -9.60
CA PRO A 17 -14.57 10.99 -8.55
C PRO A 17 -14.99 9.53 -8.86
N ALA A 18 -16.01 9.36 -9.69
CA ALA A 18 -16.54 8.08 -10.13
C ALA A 18 -17.36 8.26 -11.40
N VAL A 19 -17.50 7.19 -12.19
CA VAL A 19 -18.23 7.17 -13.46
C VAL A 19 -19.29 6.09 -13.45
N LYS A 20 -20.46 6.37 -14.04
CA LYS A 20 -21.57 5.44 -14.16
C LYS A 20 -21.60 4.81 -15.56
N ILE A 21 -21.74 3.48 -15.61
CA ILE A 21 -22.10 2.75 -16.84
C ILE A 21 -23.62 2.68 -16.90
N PHE A 22 -24.17 2.98 -18.07
CA PHE A 22 -25.60 2.92 -18.34
C PHE A 22 -25.95 1.83 -19.36
N ASP A 23 -27.11 1.21 -19.16
CA ASP A 23 -27.80 0.40 -20.14
C ASP A 23 -28.72 1.27 -20.97
N GLU A 24 -28.80 0.95 -22.25
CA GLU A 24 -29.74 1.58 -23.19
C GLU A 24 -31.07 0.83 -23.11
N LYS A 25 -32.13 1.49 -22.65
CA LYS A 25 -33.51 1.02 -22.81
C LYS A 25 -34.25 1.94 -23.76
N THR A 26 -34.94 1.36 -24.74
CA THR A 26 -35.79 2.08 -25.68
C THR A 26 -37.23 2.07 -25.18
N ASP A 27 -37.84 3.25 -25.07
CA ASP A 27 -39.26 3.44 -24.83
C ASP A 27 -39.85 4.20 -26.03
N GLY A 28 -40.34 3.46 -27.02
CA GLY A 28 -40.60 3.98 -28.37
C GLY A 28 -39.32 4.50 -29.02
N GLU A 29 -39.33 5.74 -29.50
CA GLU A 29 -38.16 6.42 -30.09
C GLU A 29 -37.23 7.07 -29.05
N LYS A 30 -37.60 7.07 -27.76
CA LYS A 30 -36.82 7.73 -26.71
C LYS A 30 -35.83 6.76 -26.06
N ILE A 31 -34.57 7.20 -25.96
CA ILE A 31 -33.53 6.50 -25.20
C ILE A 31 -33.66 6.85 -23.71
N LYS A 32 -33.77 5.83 -22.87
CA LYS A 32 -33.73 5.92 -21.42
C LYS A 32 -32.51 5.18 -20.88
N TRP A 33 -31.66 5.92 -20.16
CA TRP A 33 -30.49 5.36 -19.50
C TRP A 33 -30.87 4.70 -18.18
N THR A 34 -30.49 3.44 -18.00
CA THR A 34 -30.61 2.73 -16.71
C THR A 34 -29.23 2.49 -16.13
N HIS A 35 -29.00 2.82 -14.86
CA HIS A 35 -27.70 2.56 -14.23
C HIS A 35 -27.39 1.06 -14.16
N LEU A 36 -26.17 0.69 -14.56
CA LEU A 36 -25.67 -0.69 -14.48
C LEU A 36 -24.60 -0.86 -13.40
N LYS A 37 -23.59 0.02 -13.38
CA LYS A 37 -22.40 -0.16 -12.54
C LYS A 37 -21.72 1.19 -12.26
N ASN A 38 -21.10 1.30 -11.10
CA ASN A 38 -20.17 2.39 -10.78
C ASN A 38 -18.73 1.94 -11.03
N LEU A 39 -17.97 2.83 -11.64
CA LEU A 39 -16.53 2.79 -11.80
C LEU A 39 -15.91 3.84 -10.88
N LEU A 40 -14.87 3.46 -10.14
CA LEU A 40 -14.06 4.36 -9.34
C LEU A 40 -13.14 5.18 -10.25
N PHE A 41 -12.67 6.33 -9.75
CA PHE A 41 -11.63 7.10 -10.41
C PHE A 41 -10.46 6.21 -10.85
N GLY A 42 -10.09 6.28 -12.12
CA GLY A 42 -9.00 5.48 -12.70
C GLY A 42 -9.37 4.08 -13.15
N ASP A 43 -10.61 3.59 -12.94
CA ASP A 43 -10.99 2.27 -13.42
C ASP A 43 -10.83 2.16 -14.94
N PHE A 44 -10.24 1.05 -15.39
CA PHE A 44 -10.04 0.75 -16.80
C PHE A 44 -11.37 0.61 -17.56
N ILE A 45 -11.46 1.26 -18.72
CA ILE A 45 -12.61 1.27 -19.62
C ILE A 45 -12.14 0.82 -21.00
N ARG A 46 -12.56 -0.36 -21.45
CA ARG A 46 -12.37 -0.76 -22.85
C ARG A 46 -13.40 -0.04 -23.71
N VAL A 47 -12.95 0.66 -24.74
CA VAL A 47 -13.83 1.28 -25.72
C VAL A 47 -14.22 0.23 -26.76
N LEU A 48 -15.53 0.11 -27.04
CA LEU A 48 -16.02 -0.71 -28.14
C LEU A 48 -16.17 0.18 -29.37
N LYS A 49 -15.53 -0.24 -30.47
CA LYS A 49 -15.43 0.54 -31.71
C LYS A 49 -16.10 -0.21 -32.85
N ASP A 50 -16.56 0.57 -33.83
CA ASP A 50 -16.81 0.08 -35.18
C ASP A 50 -15.69 0.63 -36.07
N LYS A 51 -14.81 -0.27 -36.53
CA LYS A 51 -13.54 0.07 -37.18
C LYS A 51 -12.75 1.09 -36.33
N ASP A 52 -12.45 2.25 -36.91
CA ASP A 52 -11.69 3.33 -36.28
C ASP A 52 -12.60 4.42 -35.69
N THR A 53 -13.87 4.13 -35.43
CA THR A 53 -14.83 5.08 -34.88
C THR A 53 -15.47 4.56 -33.60
N PHE A 54 -15.85 5.48 -32.70
CA PHE A 54 -16.62 5.13 -31.51
C PHE A 54 -18.01 4.64 -31.93
N ILE A 55 -18.55 3.67 -31.20
CA ILE A 55 -19.98 3.36 -31.26
C ILE A 55 -20.70 4.38 -30.37
N GLU A 56 -21.24 5.44 -30.97
CA GLU A 56 -21.79 6.60 -30.25
C GLU A 56 -23.33 6.65 -30.25
N LYS A 57 -23.88 7.28 -29.21
CA LYS A 57 -25.28 7.68 -29.11
C LYS A 57 -25.32 9.12 -28.61
N ILE A 58 -26.08 9.97 -29.29
CA ILE A 58 -26.28 11.35 -28.88
C ILE A 58 -27.64 11.44 -28.20
N VAL A 59 -27.66 11.88 -26.95
CA VAL A 59 -28.88 12.05 -26.16
C VAL A 59 -28.79 13.40 -25.46
N LYS A 60 -29.72 14.32 -25.75
CA LYS A 60 -29.75 15.68 -25.18
C LYS A 60 -28.39 16.41 -25.29
N ASP A 61 -27.83 16.44 -26.49
CA ASP A 61 -26.53 17.06 -26.83
C ASP A 61 -25.30 16.45 -26.14
N GLU A 62 -25.48 15.35 -25.41
CA GLU A 62 -24.39 14.59 -24.82
C GLU A 62 -24.06 13.36 -25.65
N THR A 63 -22.76 13.13 -25.90
CA THR A 63 -22.26 11.94 -26.59
C THR A 63 -21.95 10.83 -25.59
N TYR A 64 -22.61 9.70 -25.73
CA TYR A 64 -22.34 8.47 -25.00
C TYR A 64 -21.62 7.49 -25.92
N ILE A 65 -20.56 6.85 -25.43
CA ILE A 65 -19.84 5.84 -26.19
C ILE A 65 -20.01 4.45 -25.57
N LYS A 66 -20.05 3.43 -26.43
CA LYS A 66 -20.19 2.04 -25.99
C LYS A 66 -18.87 1.53 -25.43
N VAL A 67 -18.93 0.90 -24.26
CA VAL A 67 -17.76 0.47 -23.50
C VAL A 67 -17.96 -0.90 -22.86
N ARG A 68 -16.86 -1.50 -22.42
CA ARG A 68 -16.83 -2.65 -21.53
C ARG A 68 -15.88 -2.41 -20.36
N SER A 69 -16.38 -2.53 -19.14
CA SER A 69 -15.57 -2.45 -17.91
C SER A 69 -16.18 -3.31 -16.80
N ARG A 70 -15.35 -3.85 -15.91
CA ARG A 70 -15.75 -4.72 -14.78
C ARG A 70 -16.78 -5.81 -15.17
N SER A 71 -16.55 -6.45 -16.32
CA SER A 71 -17.43 -7.47 -16.92
C SER A 71 -18.83 -7.00 -17.37
N CYS A 72 -19.10 -5.69 -17.38
CA CYS A 72 -20.32 -5.09 -17.88
C CYS A 72 -20.06 -4.39 -19.22
N THR A 73 -20.99 -4.53 -20.16
CA THR A 73 -21.02 -3.76 -21.41
C THR A 73 -22.17 -2.75 -21.31
N GLY A 74 -21.94 -1.51 -21.71
CA GLY A 74 -22.94 -0.44 -21.66
C GLY A 74 -22.41 0.84 -22.29
N TYR A 75 -22.93 1.98 -21.86
CA TYR A 75 -22.54 3.29 -22.36
C TYR A 75 -22.03 4.21 -21.25
N ILE A 76 -21.03 5.03 -21.56
CA ILE A 76 -20.49 6.07 -20.68
C ILE A 76 -20.44 7.39 -21.46
N LEU A 77 -20.67 8.51 -20.77
CA LEU A 77 -20.47 9.84 -21.32
C LEU A 77 -19.04 10.01 -21.82
N LYS A 78 -18.85 10.43 -23.08
CA LYS A 78 -17.52 10.54 -23.71
C LYS A 78 -16.54 11.41 -22.91
N SER A 79 -17.04 12.49 -22.30
CA SER A 79 -16.28 13.41 -21.44
C SER A 79 -15.92 12.83 -20.06
N LYS A 80 -16.46 11.65 -19.70
CA LYS A 80 -16.17 10.95 -18.44
C LYS A 80 -15.11 9.86 -18.59
N ILE A 81 -14.33 9.92 -19.67
CA ILE A 81 -13.24 9.00 -19.95
C ILE A 81 -11.99 9.85 -20.22
N ARG A 82 -10.92 9.57 -19.49
CA ARG A 82 -9.58 10.14 -19.71
C ARG A 82 -8.67 9.13 -20.39
N PRO A 83 -7.66 9.57 -21.17
CA PRO A 83 -6.74 8.65 -21.82
C PRO A 83 -5.73 8.05 -20.84
N ASP A 84 -5.30 8.82 -19.86
CA ASP A 84 -4.16 8.46 -19.00
C ASP A 84 -4.60 7.70 -17.76
N ARG A 85 -3.80 6.69 -17.41
CA ARG A 85 -3.90 5.96 -16.16
C ARG A 85 -3.44 6.84 -14.99
N ILE A 86 -3.93 6.52 -13.81
CA ILE A 86 -3.61 7.21 -12.57
C ILE A 86 -2.95 6.24 -11.59
N LEU A 87 -2.40 6.74 -10.48
CA LEU A 87 -1.88 5.88 -9.41
C LEU A 87 -3.04 5.18 -8.69
N GLU A 88 -2.94 3.85 -8.60
CA GLU A 88 -3.85 3.01 -7.83
C GLU A 88 -3.10 2.38 -6.65
N VAL A 89 -3.58 2.56 -5.42
CA VAL A 89 -3.06 1.89 -4.22
C VAL A 89 -4.20 1.14 -3.56
N ASN A 90 -4.12 -0.19 -3.55
CA ASN A 90 -5.17 -1.07 -3.04
C ASN A 90 -4.66 -1.73 -1.76
N PHE A 91 -5.22 -1.37 -0.62
CA PHE A 91 -4.96 -2.05 0.65
C PHE A 91 -5.91 -3.23 0.76
N ILE A 92 -5.35 -4.42 0.90
CA ILE A 92 -6.06 -5.68 0.84
C ILE A 92 -6.08 -6.29 2.22
N ASP A 93 -7.27 -6.75 2.59
CA ASP A 93 -7.44 -7.60 3.76
C ASP A 93 -6.83 -8.99 3.53
N VAL A 94 -5.71 -9.23 4.18
CA VAL A 94 -4.93 -10.46 4.02
C VAL A 94 -4.99 -11.41 5.21
N GLY A 95 -5.88 -11.17 6.18
CA GLY A 95 -5.79 -11.85 7.47
C GLY A 95 -4.94 -11.03 8.43
N GLN A 96 -4.10 -11.72 9.19
CA GLN A 96 -2.96 -11.12 9.87
C GLN A 96 -1.96 -10.57 8.83
N GLY A 97 -1.41 -9.39 9.11
CA GLY A 97 -0.32 -8.82 8.33
C GLY A 97 -0.73 -7.71 7.36
N ASP A 98 0.17 -7.44 6.42
CA ASP A 98 -0.01 -6.43 5.37
C ASP A 98 -0.14 -7.03 3.98
N GLY A 99 -0.96 -6.40 3.16
CA GLY A 99 -1.04 -6.67 1.73
C GLY A 99 -1.48 -5.45 0.96
N CYS A 100 -0.66 -5.02 0.00
CA CYS A 100 -0.95 -3.88 -0.83
C CYS A 100 -0.62 -4.16 -2.30
N HIS A 101 -1.50 -3.73 -3.20
CA HIS A 101 -1.26 -3.78 -4.64
C HIS A 101 -1.27 -2.36 -5.22
N VAL A 102 -0.15 -1.95 -5.81
CA VAL A 102 0.03 -0.65 -6.44
C VAL A 102 0.06 -0.80 -7.96
N VAL A 103 -0.68 0.05 -8.67
CA VAL A 103 -0.60 0.19 -10.13
C VAL A 103 -0.15 1.61 -10.45
N THR A 104 0.96 1.74 -11.17
CA THR A 104 1.54 3.03 -11.52
C THR A 104 0.87 3.63 -12.77
N PRO A 105 1.04 4.95 -13.04
CA PRO A 105 0.54 5.57 -14.27
C PRO A 105 1.04 4.92 -15.56
N ASP A 106 2.22 4.29 -15.55
CA ASP A 106 2.80 3.55 -16.68
C ASP A 106 2.47 2.04 -16.68
N ASP A 107 1.45 1.63 -15.91
CA ASP A 107 0.92 0.26 -15.85
C ASP A 107 1.91 -0.79 -15.31
N GLN A 108 2.85 -0.37 -14.46
CA GLN A 108 3.65 -1.29 -13.65
C GLN A 108 2.86 -1.71 -12.41
N HIS A 109 3.02 -2.98 -12.02
CA HIS A 109 2.27 -3.60 -10.95
C HIS A 109 3.20 -4.01 -9.80
N TYR A 110 2.97 -3.48 -8.61
CA TYR A 110 3.73 -3.82 -7.41
C TYR A 110 2.83 -4.52 -6.40
N ILE A 111 3.35 -5.58 -5.78
CA ILE A 111 2.78 -6.20 -4.58
C ILE A 111 3.71 -5.88 -3.41
N ILE A 112 3.18 -5.17 -2.42
CA ILE A 112 3.91 -4.76 -1.22
C ILE A 112 3.31 -5.55 -0.06
N ASP A 113 4.05 -6.55 0.39
CA ASP A 113 3.59 -7.62 1.28
C ASP A 113 2.35 -8.39 0.73
N ALA A 114 2.12 -9.59 1.25
CA ALA A 114 1.13 -10.52 0.72
C ALA A 114 0.34 -11.28 1.81
N GLY A 115 0.48 -10.92 3.09
CA GLY A 115 -0.15 -11.62 4.19
C GLY A 115 0.50 -12.94 4.57
N GLY A 116 -0.13 -13.64 5.51
CA GLY A 116 0.27 -14.99 5.95
C GLY A 116 -0.29 -16.16 5.11
N SER A 117 -1.26 -15.91 4.21
CA SER A 117 -2.06 -16.98 3.56
C SER A 117 -2.37 -16.70 2.08
N ASP A 118 -3.45 -17.26 1.52
CA ASP A 118 -3.80 -17.18 0.10
C ASP A 118 -4.70 -15.98 -0.27
N ASN A 119 -4.96 -15.06 0.65
CA ASN A 119 -5.81 -13.89 0.43
C ASN A 119 -5.37 -13.04 -0.76
N MET A 120 -4.08 -12.70 -0.84
CA MET A 120 -3.52 -11.93 -1.97
C MET A 120 -3.68 -12.69 -3.29
N LEU A 121 -3.48 -14.02 -3.30
CA LEU A 121 -3.71 -14.85 -4.49
C LEU A 121 -5.18 -14.78 -4.94
N ARG A 122 -6.14 -14.88 -4.01
CA ARG A 122 -7.58 -14.78 -4.31
C ARG A 122 -7.92 -13.40 -4.87
N PHE A 123 -7.35 -12.34 -4.29
CA PHE A 123 -7.48 -10.97 -4.77
C PHE A 123 -7.02 -10.85 -6.23
N LEU A 124 -5.80 -11.26 -6.54
CA LEU A 124 -5.25 -11.13 -7.89
C LEU A 124 -6.01 -11.99 -8.92
N LYS A 125 -6.40 -13.23 -8.56
CA LYS A 125 -7.23 -14.09 -9.43
C LYS A 125 -8.56 -13.42 -9.80
N TRP A 126 -9.18 -12.72 -8.86
CA TRP A 126 -10.38 -11.93 -9.12
C TRP A 126 -10.09 -10.67 -9.94
N ARG A 127 -9.09 -9.87 -9.55
CA ARG A 127 -8.75 -8.59 -10.18
C ARG A 127 -8.40 -8.73 -11.67
N PHE A 128 -7.74 -9.83 -12.03
CA PHE A 128 -7.37 -10.15 -13.40
C PHE A 128 -8.28 -11.22 -14.05
N ASN A 129 -9.33 -11.64 -13.34
CA ASN A 129 -10.33 -12.61 -13.82
C ASN A 129 -9.69 -13.83 -14.48
N THR A 130 -8.68 -14.41 -13.84
CA THR A 130 -7.77 -15.41 -14.44
C THR A 130 -8.47 -16.70 -14.87
N LYS A 131 -9.69 -16.96 -14.38
CA LYS A 131 -10.52 -18.10 -14.82
C LYS A 131 -11.17 -17.92 -16.19
N ARG A 132 -11.31 -16.69 -16.67
CA ARG A 132 -12.00 -16.36 -17.93
C ARG A 132 -11.18 -15.50 -18.87
N SER A 133 -10.16 -14.82 -18.35
CA SER A 133 -9.22 -14.07 -19.17
C SER A 133 -8.48 -15.03 -20.10
N GLN A 134 -8.37 -14.66 -21.37
CA GLN A 134 -7.52 -15.36 -22.34
C GLN A 134 -6.10 -14.77 -22.34
N SER A 135 -5.87 -13.71 -21.57
CA SER A 135 -4.57 -13.05 -21.41
C SER A 135 -4.00 -13.34 -20.03
N ALA A 136 -2.69 -13.58 -19.98
CA ALA A 136 -1.96 -13.71 -18.74
C ALA A 136 -2.07 -12.42 -17.89
N PRO A 137 -2.00 -12.52 -16.55
CA PRO A 137 -1.81 -11.37 -15.68
C PRO A 137 -0.57 -10.56 -16.07
N PRO A 138 -0.48 -9.27 -15.68
CA PRO A 138 0.74 -8.49 -15.88
C PRO A 138 1.93 -9.11 -15.13
N VAL A 139 3.12 -8.63 -15.47
CA VAL A 139 4.33 -8.93 -14.69
C VAL A 139 4.33 -8.02 -13.46
N PHE A 140 4.67 -8.60 -12.30
CA PHE A 140 4.69 -7.91 -11.02
C PHE A 140 6.12 -7.67 -10.55
N ASP A 141 6.29 -6.63 -9.76
CA ASP A 141 7.40 -6.47 -8.84
C ASP A 141 6.90 -6.71 -7.41
N ALA A 142 7.71 -7.37 -6.58
CA ALA A 142 7.39 -7.61 -5.18
C ALA A 142 8.26 -6.72 -4.29
N ILE A 143 7.69 -6.18 -3.23
CA ILE A 143 8.41 -5.57 -2.12
C ILE A 143 8.00 -6.32 -0.86
N ILE A 144 8.96 -6.99 -0.25
CA ILE A 144 8.81 -7.64 1.05
C ILE A 144 9.38 -6.68 2.09
N SER A 145 8.53 -6.13 2.95
CA SER A 145 8.95 -5.10 3.89
C SER A 145 9.97 -5.65 4.89
N HIS A 146 9.72 -6.83 5.47
CA HIS A 146 10.62 -7.51 6.41
C HIS A 146 10.30 -9.02 6.52
N PRO A 147 11.18 -9.84 7.13
CA PRO A 147 11.01 -11.30 7.13
C PRO A 147 10.10 -11.81 8.28
N ASP A 148 8.90 -11.26 8.39
CA ASP A 148 7.82 -11.78 9.24
C ASP A 148 6.75 -12.46 8.40
N SER A 149 6.26 -13.62 8.86
CA SER A 149 5.48 -14.54 8.04
C SER A 149 4.15 -13.95 7.58
N ASP A 150 3.54 -13.11 8.40
CA ASP A 150 2.33 -12.36 8.07
C ASP A 150 2.55 -11.27 7.01
N HIS A 151 3.79 -10.99 6.61
CA HIS A 151 4.09 -10.11 5.47
C HIS A 151 4.45 -10.89 4.22
N TYR A 152 5.38 -11.85 4.32
CA TYR A 152 5.95 -12.49 3.12
C TYR A 152 5.28 -13.82 2.72
N LEU A 153 4.62 -14.54 3.64
CA LEU A 153 4.31 -15.96 3.41
C LEU A 153 3.30 -16.18 2.28
N GLY A 154 2.38 -15.23 2.09
CA GLY A 154 1.41 -15.24 0.99
C GLY A 154 2.06 -15.21 -0.39
N PHE A 155 3.26 -14.65 -0.53
CA PHE A 155 4.03 -14.76 -1.77
C PHE A 155 4.37 -16.22 -2.11
N GLY A 156 4.49 -17.10 -1.13
CA GLY A 156 4.71 -18.52 -1.36
C GLY A 156 3.63 -19.19 -2.23
N GLN A 157 2.40 -18.68 -2.20
CA GLN A 157 1.32 -19.11 -3.09
C GLN A 157 1.38 -18.43 -4.46
N LEU A 158 1.83 -17.18 -4.51
CA LEU A 158 1.99 -16.40 -5.76
C LEU A 158 3.15 -16.91 -6.61
N PHE A 159 4.26 -17.28 -5.98
CA PHE A 159 5.44 -17.87 -6.63
C PHE A 159 5.22 -19.33 -7.01
N LYS A 160 4.15 -19.98 -6.55
CA LYS A 160 3.91 -21.39 -6.87
C LYS A 160 3.54 -21.54 -8.35
N LYS A 161 4.15 -22.52 -9.02
CA LYS A 161 3.78 -22.94 -10.37
C LYS A 161 2.29 -23.30 -10.43
N GLN A 162 1.56 -22.67 -11.34
CA GLN A 162 0.19 -23.03 -11.64
C GLN A 162 0.15 -24.06 -12.78
N THR A 163 -0.84 -24.94 -12.76
CA THR A 163 -1.07 -25.91 -13.83
C THR A 163 -1.50 -25.24 -15.13
N ASP A 164 -2.27 -24.16 -15.01
CA ASP A 164 -2.72 -23.32 -16.12
C ASP A 164 -1.83 -22.07 -16.24
N SER A 165 -1.10 -21.97 -17.36
CA SER A 165 -0.20 -20.84 -17.63
C SER A 165 -0.90 -19.48 -17.67
N THR A 166 -2.20 -19.43 -18.01
CA THR A 166 -2.98 -18.18 -18.01
C THR A 166 -3.33 -17.71 -16.60
N GLN A 167 -3.08 -18.54 -15.59
CA GLN A 167 -3.27 -18.23 -14.17
C GLN A 167 -1.92 -18.03 -13.45
N GLN A 168 -0.80 -18.12 -14.16
CA GLN A 168 0.54 -17.91 -13.60
C GLN A 168 0.80 -16.42 -13.38
N PHE A 169 1.13 -16.06 -12.14
CA PHE A 169 1.66 -14.73 -11.82
C PHE A 169 3.17 -14.76 -12.04
N SER A 170 3.70 -13.73 -12.70
CA SER A 170 5.14 -13.62 -13.03
C SER A 170 5.75 -12.45 -12.28
N PHE A 171 6.93 -12.67 -11.70
CA PHE A 171 7.65 -11.63 -10.96
C PHE A 171 8.98 -11.30 -11.62
N LYS A 172 9.26 -9.99 -11.79
CA LYS A 172 10.50 -9.48 -12.38
C LYS A 172 11.51 -9.10 -11.31
N ASN A 173 11.15 -8.19 -10.40
CA ASN A 173 12.00 -7.81 -9.28
C ASN A 173 11.37 -8.20 -7.94
N ILE A 174 12.22 -8.58 -6.99
CA ILE A 174 11.86 -8.80 -5.59
C ILE A 174 12.77 -7.92 -4.74
N TYR A 175 12.17 -6.89 -4.16
CA TYR A 175 12.82 -5.98 -3.24
C TYR A 175 12.63 -6.44 -1.80
N HIS A 176 13.65 -6.28 -0.96
CA HIS A 176 13.61 -6.68 0.44
C HIS A 176 14.47 -5.76 1.32
N SER A 177 14.39 -5.89 2.65
CA SER A 177 15.09 -5.02 3.61
C SER A 177 16.62 -5.21 3.69
N GLY A 178 17.19 -6.10 2.88
CA GLY A 178 18.57 -6.56 3.03
C GLY A 178 18.75 -7.64 4.10
N LEU A 179 17.76 -7.84 4.97
CA LEU A 179 17.72 -8.97 5.91
C LEU A 179 17.15 -10.21 5.23
N VAL A 180 17.74 -11.37 5.52
CA VAL A 180 17.19 -12.69 5.19
C VAL A 180 17.20 -13.49 6.47
N GLN A 181 16.01 -13.88 6.96
CA GLN A 181 15.90 -14.72 8.15
C GLN A 181 16.41 -16.12 7.83
N ARG A 182 17.33 -16.63 8.65
CA ARG A 182 17.97 -17.95 8.55
C ARG A 182 17.45 -18.88 9.64
N GLU A 183 17.67 -20.18 9.47
CA GLU A 183 17.47 -21.16 10.54
C GLU A 183 18.63 -21.10 11.56
N GLY A 184 18.36 -21.40 12.84
CA GLY A 184 19.38 -21.50 13.89
C GLY A 184 19.44 -20.29 14.83
N ALA A 185 20.50 -20.22 15.65
CA ALA A 185 20.64 -19.21 16.69
C ALA A 185 20.94 -17.80 16.15
N ASP A 186 21.61 -17.70 15.00
CA ASP A 186 21.97 -16.45 14.32
C ASP A 186 20.96 -16.10 13.22
N GLU A 187 19.67 -15.99 13.58
CA GLU A 187 18.56 -15.83 12.63
C GLU A 187 18.75 -14.67 11.63
N LEU A 188 19.43 -13.58 12.04
CA LEU A 188 19.68 -12.41 11.18
C LEU A 188 21.11 -12.36 10.62
N GLY A 189 21.95 -13.33 10.97
CA GLY A 189 23.35 -13.44 10.55
C GLY A 189 24.35 -12.86 11.53
N ALA A 190 25.63 -12.93 11.16
CA ALA A 190 26.72 -12.49 12.02
C ALA A 190 26.59 -11.02 12.42
N THR A 191 27.10 -10.70 13.61
CA THR A 191 27.08 -9.36 14.17
C THR A 191 28.45 -8.90 14.64
N ILE A 192 28.65 -7.58 14.64
CA ILE A 192 29.77 -6.91 15.31
C ILE A 192 29.22 -5.99 16.40
N ARG A 193 29.90 -5.95 17.54
CA ARG A 193 29.52 -5.07 18.66
C ARG A 193 30.36 -3.80 18.64
N VAL A 194 29.69 -2.64 18.61
CA VAL A 194 30.34 -1.34 18.81
C VAL A 194 29.60 -0.59 19.93
N GLY A 195 30.30 -0.37 21.04
CA GLY A 195 29.70 0.15 22.27
C GLY A 195 28.61 -0.79 22.82
N ASN A 196 27.38 -0.26 22.94
CA ASN A 196 26.22 -0.99 23.45
C ASN A 196 25.29 -1.53 22.35
N THR A 197 25.68 -1.38 21.09
CA THR A 197 24.88 -1.79 19.93
C THR A 197 25.58 -2.91 19.18
N ASN A 198 24.82 -3.96 18.86
CA ASN A 198 25.22 -4.98 17.90
C ASN A 198 24.74 -4.54 16.50
N TYR A 199 25.53 -4.82 15.49
CA TYR A 199 25.28 -4.47 14.10
C TYR A 199 25.37 -5.73 13.25
N ILE A 200 24.33 -6.01 12.48
CA ILE A 200 24.23 -7.14 11.56
C ILE A 200 25.11 -6.84 10.34
N THR A 201 26.09 -7.70 10.08
CA THR A 201 27.07 -7.53 9.00
C THR A 201 26.76 -8.37 7.76
N GLU A 202 26.02 -9.46 7.92
CA GLU A 202 25.69 -10.40 6.83
C GLU A 202 24.40 -10.01 6.09
N LEU A 203 24.37 -8.77 5.59
CA LEU A 203 23.30 -8.28 4.75
C LEU A 203 23.39 -8.88 3.33
N VAL A 204 22.23 -9.20 2.76
CA VAL A 204 22.11 -9.64 1.37
C VAL A 204 21.64 -8.44 0.53
N ILE A 205 22.51 -7.85 -0.27
CA ILE A 205 22.22 -6.56 -0.94
C ILE A 205 21.90 -6.73 -2.42
N THR A 206 22.62 -7.64 -3.08
CA THR A 206 22.58 -7.80 -4.55
C THR A 206 21.91 -9.10 -4.97
N ASP A 207 21.46 -9.13 -6.22
CA ASP A 207 20.88 -10.33 -6.85
C ASP A 207 21.82 -11.54 -6.77
N GLN A 208 23.11 -11.32 -7.04
CA GLN A 208 24.13 -12.35 -6.96
C GLN A 208 24.26 -12.92 -5.54
N GLN A 209 24.28 -12.05 -4.52
CA GLN A 209 24.35 -12.48 -3.12
C GLN A 209 23.11 -13.29 -2.73
N MET A 210 21.91 -12.83 -3.11
CA MET A 210 20.66 -13.55 -2.80
C MET A 210 20.62 -14.90 -3.49
N LYS A 211 20.93 -14.98 -4.79
CA LYS A 211 20.96 -16.25 -5.54
C LYS A 211 22.00 -17.20 -4.97
N ALA A 212 23.19 -16.71 -4.62
CA ALA A 212 24.21 -17.52 -3.97
C ALA A 212 23.74 -18.04 -2.61
N HIS A 213 23.10 -17.20 -1.79
CA HIS A 213 22.56 -17.59 -0.49
C HIS A 213 21.47 -18.66 -0.64
N LEU A 214 20.46 -18.44 -1.48
CA LEU A 214 19.34 -19.35 -1.71
C LEU A 214 19.75 -20.68 -2.36
N ASN A 215 20.84 -20.72 -3.12
CA ASN A 215 21.37 -21.97 -3.67
C ASN A 215 22.15 -22.80 -2.63
N ASN A 216 22.54 -22.20 -1.49
CA ASN A 216 23.35 -22.83 -0.45
C ASN A 216 22.64 -22.97 0.92
N MET A 217 21.36 -22.61 1.01
CA MET A 217 20.58 -22.51 2.27
C MET A 217 20.28 -23.83 3.01
N GLY A 218 20.66 -25.00 2.47
CA GLY A 218 20.24 -26.29 3.04
C GLY A 218 18.70 -26.43 3.07
N GLU A 219 18.14 -26.89 4.20
CA GLU A 219 16.68 -26.91 4.44
C GLU A 219 16.09 -25.49 4.58
N GLY A 220 16.90 -24.59 5.15
CA GLY A 220 16.65 -23.17 5.39
C GLY A 220 15.42 -22.85 6.23
N SER A 221 15.21 -21.56 6.48
CA SER A 221 14.02 -21.04 7.13
C SER A 221 12.79 -21.06 6.19
N LEU A 222 11.61 -20.81 6.76
CA LEU A 222 10.40 -20.61 5.95
C LEU A 222 10.52 -19.40 5.01
N HIS A 223 11.26 -18.37 5.43
CA HIS A 223 11.53 -17.18 4.64
C HIS A 223 12.41 -17.50 3.44
N GLU A 224 13.53 -18.19 3.66
CA GLU A 224 14.44 -18.64 2.60
C GLU A 224 13.72 -19.56 1.60
N ARG A 225 12.94 -20.54 2.08
CA ARG A 225 12.15 -21.42 1.21
C ARG A 225 11.12 -20.66 0.37
N THR A 226 10.57 -19.57 0.89
CA THR A 226 9.61 -18.75 0.15
C THR A 226 10.30 -17.99 -0.98
N LEU A 227 11.45 -17.36 -0.72
CA LEU A 227 12.25 -16.71 -1.75
C LEU A 227 12.81 -17.70 -2.78
N LYS A 228 13.21 -18.90 -2.33
CA LYS A 228 13.68 -19.98 -3.21
C LYS A 228 12.62 -20.40 -4.24
N LYS A 229 11.34 -20.43 -3.86
CA LYS A 229 10.23 -20.67 -4.82
C LYS A 229 10.23 -19.65 -5.96
N ALA A 230 10.47 -18.37 -5.67
CA ALA A 230 10.56 -17.35 -6.71
C ALA A 230 11.73 -17.62 -7.66
N LEU A 231 12.91 -17.91 -7.11
CA LEU A 231 14.11 -18.23 -7.91
C LEU A 231 13.88 -19.45 -8.81
N ASP A 232 13.21 -20.48 -8.29
CA ASP A 232 12.95 -21.72 -9.03
C ASP A 232 11.89 -21.54 -10.13
N GLN A 233 10.89 -20.68 -9.91
CA GLN A 233 9.81 -20.48 -10.88
C GLN A 233 10.06 -19.36 -11.89
N HIS A 234 10.88 -18.37 -11.55
CA HIS A 234 11.08 -17.18 -12.38
C HIS A 234 12.54 -17.08 -12.81
N LYS A 235 12.86 -17.63 -13.99
CA LYS A 235 14.25 -17.72 -14.51
C LYS A 235 15.02 -16.40 -14.51
N ASN A 236 14.33 -15.27 -14.70
CA ASN A 236 14.92 -13.94 -14.81
C ASN A 236 14.55 -13.03 -13.62
N VAL A 237 14.13 -13.60 -12.49
CA VAL A 237 13.86 -12.78 -11.30
C VAL A 237 15.15 -12.14 -10.80
N ASN A 238 15.03 -10.89 -10.40
CA ASN A 238 16.10 -10.09 -9.83
C ASN A 238 15.79 -9.77 -8.36
N PHE A 239 16.73 -10.04 -7.46
CA PHE A 239 16.62 -9.65 -6.06
C PHE A 239 17.45 -8.40 -5.78
N SER A 240 16.90 -7.44 -5.02
CA SER A 240 17.65 -6.24 -4.64
C SER A 240 17.22 -5.73 -3.27
N ALA A 241 18.18 -5.36 -2.43
CA ALA A 241 17.85 -4.69 -1.18
C ALA A 241 17.34 -3.26 -1.42
N ALA A 242 16.21 -2.93 -0.81
CA ALA A 242 15.61 -1.60 -0.76
C ALA A 242 16.04 -0.88 0.53
N VAL A 243 17.34 -0.57 0.62
CA VAL A 243 17.97 0.08 1.79
C VAL A 243 18.50 1.44 1.41
N ARG A 244 18.63 2.35 2.39
CA ARG A 244 19.16 3.71 2.20
C ARG A 244 20.43 3.91 3.04
N GLY A 245 21.54 4.23 2.38
CA GLY A 245 22.82 4.49 3.06
C GLY A 245 23.10 5.96 3.39
N ASN A 246 22.45 6.90 2.69
CA ASN A 246 22.66 8.34 2.90
C ASN A 246 21.33 9.09 2.92
N ILE A 247 20.99 9.70 4.05
CA ILE A 247 19.75 10.47 4.19
C ILE A 247 19.73 11.75 3.34
N ASN A 248 20.89 12.28 2.96
CA ASN A 248 21.01 13.49 2.15
C ASN A 248 20.90 13.22 0.64
N GLN A 249 20.94 11.96 0.23
CA GLN A 249 20.79 11.54 -1.17
C GLN A 249 19.54 10.66 -1.28
N PRO A 250 18.44 11.16 -1.89
CA PRO A 250 17.25 10.36 -2.09
C PRO A 250 17.56 9.10 -2.91
N GLN A 251 16.99 7.98 -2.49
CA GLN A 251 17.09 6.72 -3.20
C GLN A 251 15.69 6.26 -3.59
N TYR A 252 15.54 5.79 -4.82
CA TYR A 252 14.24 5.47 -5.40
C TYR A 252 14.20 4.02 -5.89
N LEU A 253 13.09 3.31 -5.62
CA LEU A 253 12.75 2.06 -6.29
C LEU A 253 12.26 2.31 -7.72
N LEU A 254 11.57 3.44 -7.91
CA LEU A 254 11.05 3.91 -9.18
C LEU A 254 11.12 5.44 -9.18
N SER A 255 11.56 6.02 -10.29
CA SER A 255 11.55 7.46 -10.51
C SER A 255 11.21 7.76 -11.96
N THR A 256 9.92 7.86 -12.25
CA THR A 256 9.41 8.39 -13.54
C THR A 256 9.12 9.90 -13.40
N PRO A 257 8.83 10.60 -14.51
CA PRO A 257 8.35 11.99 -14.43
C PRO A 257 7.07 12.15 -13.59
N GLU A 258 6.18 11.16 -13.61
CA GLU A 258 4.88 11.19 -12.95
C GLU A 258 4.91 10.67 -11.51
N LEU A 259 5.70 9.62 -11.24
CA LEU A 259 5.70 8.91 -9.96
C LEU A 259 7.12 8.64 -9.45
N LYS A 260 7.33 8.96 -8.18
CA LYS A 260 8.52 8.57 -7.42
C LYS A 260 8.14 7.63 -6.28
N MET A 261 8.91 6.56 -6.12
CA MET A 261 8.86 5.66 -4.96
C MET A 261 10.16 5.80 -4.18
N GLU A 262 10.19 6.73 -3.23
CA GLU A 262 11.38 7.03 -2.41
C GLU A 262 11.51 6.00 -1.27
N ILE A 263 12.71 5.46 -1.08
CA ILE A 263 13.07 4.62 0.07
C ILE A 263 13.44 5.55 1.23
N LEU A 264 12.74 5.43 2.35
CA LEU A 264 13.05 6.17 3.59
C LEU A 264 13.79 5.31 4.61
N GLY A 265 13.65 3.99 4.52
CA GLY A 265 14.32 2.99 5.35
C GLY A 265 14.22 1.59 4.74
N PRO A 266 15.05 0.63 5.17
CA PRO A 266 15.95 0.70 6.32
C PRO A 266 17.15 1.62 6.09
N LEU A 267 17.65 2.25 7.15
CA LEU A 267 18.89 3.03 7.08
C LEU A 267 20.07 2.13 7.41
N THR A 268 21.04 2.04 6.50
CA THR A 268 22.28 1.30 6.75
C THR A 268 23.33 2.18 7.38
N GLU A 269 24.14 1.60 8.27
CA GLU A 269 25.27 2.25 8.93
C GLU A 269 26.57 1.59 8.49
N ASP A 270 27.57 2.37 8.07
CA ASP A 270 28.89 1.86 7.72
C ASP A 270 29.74 1.75 9.01
N ILE A 271 29.89 0.52 9.51
CA ILE A 271 30.62 0.22 10.74
C ILE A 271 31.83 -0.63 10.39
N GLN A 272 33.03 -0.17 10.77
CA GLN A 272 34.30 -0.85 10.47
C GLN A 272 34.46 -1.22 8.97
N ASN A 273 34.09 -0.29 8.07
CA ASN A 273 34.09 -0.45 6.61
C ASN A 273 33.14 -1.54 6.08
N GLN A 274 32.17 -1.97 6.89
CA GLN A 274 31.10 -2.88 6.47
C GLN A 274 29.76 -2.17 6.54
N ARG A 275 28.92 -2.39 5.53
CA ARG A 275 27.54 -1.91 5.55
C ARG A 275 26.73 -2.79 6.49
N THR A 276 26.08 -2.19 7.47
CA THR A 276 25.39 -2.91 8.53
C THR A 276 23.98 -2.38 8.79
N LEU A 277 23.18 -3.18 9.50
CA LEU A 277 21.93 -2.77 10.12
C LEU A 277 22.03 -2.96 11.63
N ARG A 278 21.65 -1.97 12.42
CA ARG A 278 21.67 -2.08 13.89
C ARG A 278 20.68 -3.08 14.43
N TYR A 279 21.02 -3.73 15.53
CA TYR A 279 20.06 -4.48 16.32
C TYR A 279 19.20 -3.54 17.19
N PHE A 280 17.89 -3.80 17.23
CA PHE A 280 16.97 -3.06 18.09
C PHE A 280 16.71 -3.84 19.39
N LYS A 281 16.55 -3.09 20.49
CA LYS A 281 16.42 -3.63 21.84
C LYS A 281 14.98 -4.00 22.20
N ALA A 282 14.84 -4.92 23.15
CA ALA A 282 13.56 -5.27 23.77
C ALA A 282 12.89 -4.06 24.46
N LYS A 283 11.59 -4.15 24.75
CA LYS A 283 10.83 -3.09 25.46
C LYS A 283 11.34 -2.87 26.89
N THR A 284 11.77 -3.96 27.53
CA THR A 284 12.27 -4.00 28.90
C THR A 284 13.67 -4.61 28.90
N GLY A 285 14.57 -4.04 29.71
CA GLY A 285 15.97 -4.43 29.74
C GLY A 285 16.78 -3.90 28.56
N ASN A 286 18.03 -4.37 28.43
CA ASN A 286 18.97 -3.95 27.39
C ASN A 286 19.40 -5.13 26.50
N THR A 287 18.48 -6.06 26.28
CA THR A 287 18.70 -7.24 25.43
C THR A 287 18.27 -6.96 23.99
N ASP A 288 19.00 -7.53 23.06
CA ASP A 288 18.66 -7.52 21.64
C ASP A 288 17.39 -8.33 21.38
N ASN A 289 16.57 -7.90 20.43
CA ASN A 289 15.32 -8.58 20.10
C ASN A 289 15.19 -8.79 18.59
N VAL A 290 15.14 -10.05 18.15
CA VAL A 290 15.08 -10.44 16.74
C VAL A 290 13.82 -9.87 16.08
N GLY A 291 12.64 -10.09 16.66
CA GLY A 291 11.37 -9.60 16.11
C GLY A 291 11.34 -8.10 15.93
N ARG A 292 11.71 -7.33 16.96
CA ARG A 292 11.80 -5.86 16.83
C ARG A 292 12.85 -5.41 15.83
N THR A 293 13.90 -6.20 15.63
CA THR A 293 14.92 -5.90 14.62
C THR A 293 14.40 -6.13 13.21
N LYS A 294 13.69 -7.23 12.96
CA LYS A 294 13.02 -7.48 11.68
C LYS A 294 12.03 -6.38 11.34
N ASN A 295 11.08 -6.11 12.25
CA ASN A 295 10.03 -5.12 12.07
C ASN A 295 10.60 -3.70 11.92
N GLY A 296 11.60 -3.37 12.75
CA GLY A 296 12.26 -2.06 12.73
C GLY A 296 13.06 -1.78 11.45
N HIS A 297 13.47 -2.82 10.73
CA HIS A 297 14.07 -2.71 9.40
C HIS A 297 13.08 -3.05 8.30
N SER A 298 11.81 -2.66 8.47
CA SER A 298 10.85 -2.65 7.37
C SER A 298 11.34 -1.75 6.22
N VAL A 299 11.10 -2.17 4.98
CA VAL A 299 11.20 -1.28 3.82
C VAL A 299 10.11 -0.22 3.91
N VAL A 300 10.54 1.04 4.07
CA VAL A 300 9.66 2.20 4.22
C VAL A 300 9.66 2.97 2.91
N ILE A 301 8.50 3.10 2.27
CA ILE A 301 8.36 3.73 0.95
C ILE A 301 7.43 4.92 1.03
N LYS A 302 7.87 6.03 0.41
CA LYS A 302 7.03 7.21 0.17
C LYS A 302 6.76 7.32 -1.33
N LEU A 303 5.51 7.14 -1.72
CA LEU A 303 5.02 7.40 -3.07
C LEU A 303 4.78 8.91 -3.22
N VAL A 304 5.22 9.51 -4.31
CA VAL A 304 5.00 10.93 -4.63
C VAL A 304 4.54 11.05 -6.08
N MET A 305 3.32 11.53 -6.29
CA MET A 305 2.74 11.85 -7.60
C MET A 305 2.11 13.23 -7.53
N GLY A 306 2.59 14.17 -8.34
CA GLY A 306 2.16 15.58 -8.25
C GLY A 306 2.30 16.12 -6.82
N HIS A 307 1.18 16.55 -6.24
CA HIS A 307 1.08 17.07 -4.88
C HIS A 307 0.75 16.01 -3.82
N VAL A 308 0.48 14.77 -4.23
CA VAL A 308 -0.01 13.71 -3.35
C VAL A 308 1.13 12.80 -2.92
N ARG A 309 1.22 12.57 -1.61
CA ARG A 309 2.22 11.72 -0.97
C ARG A 309 1.55 10.59 -0.19
N VAL A 310 2.05 9.37 -0.35
CA VAL A 310 1.55 8.19 0.37
C VAL A 310 2.70 7.47 1.07
N LEU A 311 2.57 7.16 2.37
CA LEU A 311 3.56 6.39 3.13
C LEU A 311 3.12 4.92 3.28
N LEU A 312 4.04 4.00 3.03
CA LEU A 312 3.91 2.58 3.33
C LEU A 312 5.06 2.18 4.27
N GLY A 313 4.75 2.01 5.56
CA GLY A 313 5.75 1.91 6.63
C GLY A 313 6.13 0.51 7.11
N GLY A 314 5.45 -0.54 6.64
CA GLY A 314 5.58 -1.89 7.22
C GLY A 314 5.30 -1.88 8.72
N ASP A 315 6.19 -2.49 9.51
CA ASP A 315 6.04 -2.68 10.95
C ASP A 315 7.04 -1.89 11.78
N LEU A 316 7.38 -0.68 11.33
CA LEU A 316 8.19 0.22 12.15
C LEU A 316 7.67 0.27 13.59
N ASN A 317 8.62 0.14 14.52
CA ASN A 317 8.38 0.11 15.95
C ASN A 317 9.17 1.23 16.62
N PRO A 318 8.93 1.53 17.92
CA PRO A 318 9.47 2.70 18.58
C PRO A 318 10.99 2.87 18.47
N PRO A 319 11.86 1.85 18.69
CA PRO A 319 13.29 2.05 18.55
C PRO A 319 13.72 2.35 17.11
N ALA A 320 13.02 1.83 16.10
CA ALA A 320 13.28 2.15 14.71
C ALA A 320 12.77 3.55 14.32
N GLU A 321 11.58 3.92 14.77
CA GLU A 321 11.03 5.26 14.59
C GLU A 321 11.92 6.32 15.25
N ASP A 322 12.34 6.11 16.50
CA ASP A 322 13.28 7.00 17.20
C ASP A 322 14.61 7.12 16.45
N PHE A 323 15.12 6.00 15.92
CA PHE A 323 16.34 6.01 15.11
C PHE A 323 16.18 6.78 13.80
N LEU A 324 15.05 6.63 13.09
CA LEU A 324 14.74 7.41 11.91
C LEU A 324 14.66 8.90 12.26
N LEU A 325 13.82 9.27 13.23
CA LEU A 325 13.68 10.68 13.63
C LEU A 325 15.02 11.29 14.06
N GLN A 326 15.84 10.55 14.81
CA GLN A 326 17.18 10.99 15.19
C GLN A 326 18.09 11.17 13.99
N SER A 327 18.09 10.21 13.06
CA SER A 327 18.93 10.29 11.85
C SER A 327 18.61 11.52 11.03
N TYR A 328 17.33 11.87 10.86
CA TYR A 328 16.92 13.01 10.04
C TYR A 328 16.94 14.36 10.77
N SER A 329 16.79 14.39 12.10
CA SER A 329 16.82 15.64 12.89
C SER A 329 18.19 15.97 13.48
N GLY A 330 19.05 14.97 13.65
CA GLY A 330 20.29 15.08 14.43
C GLY A 330 20.06 15.11 15.96
N ILE A 331 18.83 14.93 16.43
CA ILE A 331 18.45 15.02 17.85
C ILE A 331 17.99 13.64 18.35
N ASP A 332 18.54 13.19 19.47
CA ASP A 332 18.10 11.96 20.14
C ASP A 332 16.70 12.15 20.76
N ILE A 333 15.68 11.80 19.97
CA ILE A 333 14.26 11.92 20.35
C ILE A 333 13.93 11.10 21.59
N ALA A 334 14.49 9.89 21.71
CA ALA A 334 14.22 9.01 22.85
C ALA A 334 14.72 9.61 24.16
N THR A 335 15.93 10.19 24.15
CA THR A 335 16.50 10.89 25.30
C THR A 335 15.73 12.18 25.61
N LEU A 336 15.41 12.97 24.59
CA LEU A 336 14.65 14.21 24.77
C LEU A 336 13.25 13.95 25.37
N ARG A 337 12.56 12.89 24.91
CA ARG A 337 11.28 12.43 25.47
C ARG A 337 11.39 12.14 26.97
N LYS A 338 12.45 11.43 27.40
CA LYS A 338 12.70 11.15 28.83
C LYS A 338 12.98 12.43 29.63
N GLN A 339 13.72 13.38 29.05
CA GLN A 339 13.99 14.67 29.69
C GLN A 339 12.69 15.48 29.90
N ILE A 340 11.78 15.49 28.92
CA ILE A 340 10.47 16.14 29.03
C ILE A 340 9.63 15.51 30.14
N GLN A 341 9.62 14.18 30.23
CA GLN A 341 8.90 13.45 31.28
C GLN A 341 9.45 13.73 32.68
N ASN A 342 10.77 13.90 32.79
CA ASN A 342 11.47 14.15 34.06
C ASN A 342 11.64 15.65 34.39
N ALA A 343 11.10 16.56 33.58
CA ALA A 343 11.24 17.98 33.80
C ALA A 343 10.57 18.40 35.12
N THR A 344 11.28 19.15 35.95
CA THR A 344 10.84 19.52 37.31
C THR A 344 10.12 20.87 37.37
N SER A 345 10.08 21.61 36.26
CA SER A 345 9.38 22.90 36.16
C SER A 345 8.68 23.08 34.80
N ALA A 346 7.62 23.88 34.78
CA ALA A 346 6.89 24.23 33.55
C ALA A 346 7.80 24.91 32.51
N SER A 347 8.71 25.79 32.96
CA SER A 347 9.65 26.49 32.07
C SER A 347 10.64 25.52 31.43
N GLN A 348 11.22 24.59 32.19
CA GLN A 348 12.11 23.56 31.65
C GLN A 348 11.36 22.65 30.67
N LYS A 349 10.16 22.20 31.04
CA LYS A 349 9.34 21.35 30.18
C LYS A 349 9.00 22.04 28.86
N LYS A 350 8.68 23.34 28.89
CA LYS A 350 8.42 24.14 27.69
C LYS A 350 9.63 24.21 26.77
N ILE A 351 10.82 24.50 27.30
CA ILE A 351 12.07 24.57 26.49
C ILE A 351 12.33 23.22 25.79
N LEU A 352 12.23 22.12 26.53
CA LEU A 352 12.43 20.78 25.96
C LEU A 352 11.35 20.40 24.93
N GLN A 353 10.10 20.82 25.16
CA GLN A 353 9.02 20.61 24.21
C GLN A 353 9.22 21.44 22.93
N ASP A 354 9.70 22.69 23.05
CA ASP A 354 10.02 23.53 21.90
C ASP A 354 11.16 22.92 21.06
N GLN A 355 12.17 22.32 21.73
CA GLN A 355 13.22 21.54 21.05
C GLN A 355 12.66 20.30 20.34
N MET A 356 11.74 19.57 20.98
CA MET A 356 11.08 18.40 20.37
C MET A 356 10.27 18.81 19.14
N ASN A 357 9.51 19.89 19.23
CA ASN A 357 8.71 20.41 18.12
C ASN A 357 9.60 20.82 16.94
N ALA A 358 10.70 21.52 17.20
CA ALA A 358 11.67 21.88 16.17
C ALA A 358 12.33 20.66 15.51
N ALA A 359 12.64 19.61 16.30
CA ALA A 359 13.16 18.36 15.78
C ALA A 359 12.15 17.69 14.84
N ILE A 360 10.88 17.56 15.28
CA ILE A 360 9.80 16.99 14.48
C ILE A 360 9.57 17.79 13.19
N ASP A 361 9.52 19.12 13.27
CA ASP A 361 9.32 19.99 12.11
C ASP A 361 10.46 19.83 11.08
N SER A 362 11.69 19.65 11.55
CA SER A 362 12.83 19.35 10.68
C SER A 362 12.68 18.01 9.95
N VAL A 363 11.98 17.03 10.53
CA VAL A 363 11.79 15.69 9.94
C VAL A 363 10.55 15.64 9.03
N LYS A 364 9.55 16.50 9.25
CA LYS A 364 8.34 16.59 8.39
C LYS A 364 8.66 16.77 6.91
N LYS A 365 9.72 17.51 6.54
CA LYS A 365 10.15 17.66 5.13
C LYS A 365 10.44 16.32 4.43
N HIS A 366 10.73 15.27 5.20
CA HIS A 366 11.02 13.93 4.68
C HIS A 366 9.82 12.97 4.84
N PHE A 367 9.12 13.00 5.97
CA PHE A 367 8.11 12.01 6.33
C PHE A 367 6.65 12.47 6.21
N GLN A 368 6.39 13.78 6.09
CA GLN A 368 5.02 14.26 5.99
C GLN A 368 4.38 13.77 4.69
N VAL A 369 3.23 13.11 4.82
CA VAL A 369 2.47 12.54 3.69
C VAL A 369 0.98 12.88 3.80
N ASP A 370 0.23 12.74 2.71
CA ASP A 370 -1.22 12.96 2.67
C ASP A 370 -1.98 11.73 3.16
N PHE A 371 -1.51 10.55 2.78
CA PHE A 371 -2.11 9.28 3.17
C PHE A 371 -1.03 8.37 3.74
N ALA A 372 -1.32 7.64 4.81
CA ALA A 372 -0.37 6.71 5.40
C ALA A 372 -1.03 5.34 5.61
N LYS A 373 -0.27 4.26 5.37
CA LYS A 373 -0.56 2.99 6.02
C LYS A 373 -0.04 3.08 7.46
N CYS A 374 -0.88 2.75 8.43
CA CYS A 374 -0.46 2.61 9.81
C CYS A 374 0.63 1.53 9.92
N CYS A 375 1.65 1.79 10.73
CA CYS A 375 2.70 0.80 10.97
C CYS A 375 2.16 -0.32 11.86
N HIS A 376 2.66 -1.54 11.68
CA HIS A 376 2.45 -2.65 12.61
C HIS A 376 0.97 -2.94 12.90
N HIS A 377 0.17 -2.94 11.83
CA HIS A 377 -1.27 -3.26 11.84
C HIS A 377 -2.15 -2.42 12.78
N GLY A 378 -1.65 -1.29 13.31
CA GLY A 378 -2.36 -0.53 14.34
C GLY A 378 -2.06 -0.99 15.77
N SER A 379 -0.91 -1.63 16.00
CA SER A 379 -0.34 -1.95 17.32
C SER A 379 -0.09 -0.71 18.17
N SER A 380 0.03 -0.91 19.49
CA SER A 380 0.51 0.10 20.45
C SER A 380 2.04 0.31 20.36
N ASP A 381 2.74 -0.40 19.46
CA ASP A 381 4.19 -0.28 19.28
C ASP A 381 4.54 0.83 18.28
N PHE A 382 4.31 2.08 18.68
CA PHE A 382 4.65 3.29 17.91
C PHE A 382 5.02 4.45 18.85
N THR A 383 5.52 5.54 18.28
CA THR A 383 5.85 6.80 18.96
C THR A 383 4.95 7.93 18.50
N SER A 384 4.57 8.80 19.44
CA SER A 384 3.76 9.99 19.14
C SER A 384 4.49 10.97 18.22
N GLU A 385 5.81 11.04 18.33
CA GLU A 385 6.68 11.94 17.58
C GLU A 385 6.76 11.52 16.11
N PHE A 386 6.79 10.21 15.84
CA PHE A 386 6.77 9.72 14.46
C PHE A 386 5.42 10.02 13.79
N LEU A 387 4.30 9.78 14.48
CA LEU A 387 2.98 10.17 13.96
C LEU A 387 2.86 11.68 13.71
N GLN A 388 3.44 12.52 14.56
CA GLN A 388 3.51 13.97 14.33
C GLN A 388 4.39 14.36 13.13
N ALA A 389 5.43 13.58 12.82
CA ALA A 389 6.27 13.80 11.64
C ALA A 389 5.58 13.34 10.34
N VAL A 390 4.82 12.23 10.39
CA VAL A 390 4.02 11.71 9.27
C VAL A 390 2.80 12.61 9.00
N ASN A 391 2.13 13.06 10.06
CA ASN A 391 1.03 14.03 10.06
C ASN A 391 -0.02 13.83 8.94
N PRO A 392 -0.60 12.64 8.73
CA PRO A 392 -1.44 12.35 7.55
C PRO A 392 -2.84 13.00 7.60
N LEU A 393 -3.54 13.12 6.46
CA LEU A 393 -4.99 13.44 6.42
C LEU A 393 -5.83 12.19 6.71
N ALA A 394 -5.37 11.06 6.17
CA ALA A 394 -6.03 9.78 6.30
C ALA A 394 -5.01 8.66 6.55
N THR A 395 -5.35 7.78 7.48
CA THR A 395 -4.57 6.59 7.81
C THR A 395 -5.36 5.34 7.48
N VAL A 396 -4.73 4.41 6.77
CA VAL A 396 -5.26 3.07 6.50
C VAL A 396 -4.59 2.07 7.43
N ILE A 397 -5.38 1.32 8.18
CA ILE A 397 -4.94 0.26 9.07
C ILE A 397 -5.22 -1.07 8.37
N SER A 398 -4.16 -1.78 8.01
CA SER A 398 -4.24 -3.18 7.59
C SER A 398 -4.32 -4.05 8.85
N SER A 399 -5.52 -4.45 9.24
CA SER A 399 -5.82 -5.37 10.32
C SER A 399 -6.77 -6.47 9.84
N GLY A 400 -6.86 -7.59 10.57
CA GLY A 400 -7.77 -8.68 10.22
C GLY A 400 -7.83 -9.76 11.31
N ASP A 401 -8.84 -10.64 11.21
CA ASP A 401 -9.08 -11.72 12.18
C ASP A 401 -7.91 -12.72 12.28
N ASP A 402 -7.91 -13.48 13.38
CA ASP A 402 -7.01 -14.61 13.69
C ASP A 402 -5.58 -14.20 14.09
N GLU A 403 -5.43 -13.02 14.70
CA GLU A 403 -4.19 -12.62 15.40
C GLU A 403 -4.30 -12.82 16.93
N PRO A 404 -3.18 -13.09 17.64
CA PRO A 404 -3.14 -13.17 19.10
C PRO A 404 -3.26 -11.80 19.79
N HIS A 405 -3.46 -10.73 19.02
CA HIS A 405 -3.50 -9.35 19.46
C HIS A 405 -4.87 -8.73 19.13
N CYS A 406 -5.15 -7.54 19.68
CA CYS A 406 -6.41 -6.84 19.43
C CYS A 406 -6.12 -5.55 18.64
N HIS A 407 -5.67 -5.67 17.40
CA HIS A 407 -5.49 -4.54 16.50
C HIS A 407 -6.81 -4.15 15.81
N PRO A 408 -7.00 -2.86 15.46
CA PRO A 408 -6.22 -1.71 15.93
C PRO A 408 -6.42 -1.42 17.42
N ARG A 409 -5.36 -0.93 18.08
CA ARG A 409 -5.41 -0.61 19.52
C ARG A 409 -6.05 0.75 19.79
N PRO A 410 -6.76 0.91 20.93
CA PRO A 410 -7.42 2.18 21.26
C PRO A 410 -6.47 3.38 21.35
N ASP A 411 -5.26 3.18 21.88
CA ASP A 411 -4.25 4.24 21.98
C ASP A 411 -3.70 4.64 20.60
N THR A 412 -3.54 3.68 19.69
CA THR A 412 -3.19 3.94 18.29
C THR A 412 -4.26 4.78 17.59
N LEU A 413 -5.54 4.39 17.71
CA LEU A 413 -6.66 5.13 17.12
C LEU A 413 -6.74 6.56 17.67
N GLY A 414 -6.66 6.72 18.99
CA GLY A 414 -6.69 8.03 19.64
C GLY A 414 -5.51 8.91 19.23
N THR A 415 -4.32 8.32 19.07
CA THR A 415 -3.12 9.07 18.69
C THR A 415 -3.12 9.46 17.22
N ILE A 416 -3.61 8.60 16.33
CA ILE A 416 -3.85 8.96 14.92
C ILE A 416 -4.82 10.15 14.85
N GLY A 417 -5.93 10.10 15.57
CA GLY A 417 -6.90 11.21 15.61
C GLY A 417 -6.31 12.51 16.17
N LYS A 418 -5.34 12.42 17.09
CA LYS A 418 -4.69 13.60 17.69
C LYS A 418 -3.68 14.28 16.77
N TYR A 419 -2.94 13.51 15.97
CA TYR A 419 -1.79 14.01 15.19
C TYR A 419 -1.97 13.95 13.67
N SER A 420 -3.16 13.58 13.19
CA SER A 420 -3.54 13.75 11.78
C SER A 420 -3.94 15.21 11.51
N ARG A 421 -3.80 15.66 10.26
CA ARG A 421 -4.21 17.00 9.82
C ARG A 421 -5.64 17.03 9.28
N GLY A 422 -6.18 18.24 9.16
CA GLY A 422 -7.56 18.50 8.74
C GLY A 422 -8.53 18.58 9.93
N GLU A 423 -9.70 19.17 9.71
CA GLU A 423 -10.75 19.28 10.74
C GLU A 423 -11.20 17.89 11.24
N ARG A 424 -11.24 16.90 10.34
CA ARG A 424 -11.60 15.52 10.64
C ARG A 424 -10.49 14.58 10.19
N SER A 425 -9.95 13.83 11.14
CA SER A 425 -9.00 12.76 10.85
C SER A 425 -9.74 11.54 10.29
N TYR A 426 -9.20 10.96 9.23
CA TYR A 426 -9.76 9.75 8.64
C TYR A 426 -8.98 8.52 9.03
N ILE A 427 -9.68 7.52 9.55
CA ILE A 427 -9.13 6.21 9.86
C ILE A 427 -9.94 5.16 9.11
N PHE A 428 -9.28 4.43 8.24
CA PHE A 428 -9.85 3.29 7.53
C PHE A 428 -9.22 2.01 8.08
N SER A 429 -9.98 0.93 8.20
CA SER A 429 -9.45 -0.38 8.60
C SER A 429 -9.97 -1.45 7.64
N THR A 430 -9.08 -2.32 7.18
CA THR A 430 -9.44 -3.46 6.33
C THR A 430 -10.40 -4.42 7.05
N GLU A 431 -10.23 -4.61 8.35
CA GLU A 431 -11.07 -5.45 9.20
C GLU A 431 -12.45 -4.86 9.46
N LEU A 432 -12.55 -3.57 9.80
CA LEU A 432 -13.85 -2.90 9.95
C LEU A 432 -14.68 -2.96 8.65
N MET A 433 -14.00 -3.17 7.52
CA MET A 433 -14.62 -3.35 6.21
C MET A 433 -14.92 -4.81 5.84
N ARG A 434 -14.54 -5.79 6.67
CA ARG A 434 -15.05 -7.17 6.57
C ARG A 434 -16.51 -7.17 6.98
N SER A 435 -17.40 -6.97 6.01
CA SER A 435 -18.83 -7.17 6.24
C SER A 435 -19.28 -8.53 5.69
N SER A 436 -19.17 -9.55 6.55
CA SER A 436 -19.85 -10.83 6.37
C SER A 436 -21.13 -10.88 7.20
N LYS A 437 -22.16 -11.58 6.72
CA LYS A 437 -23.26 -11.98 7.62
C LYS A 437 -22.67 -12.80 8.75
N GLU A 438 -23.08 -12.50 9.98
CA GLU A 438 -22.68 -13.15 11.25
C GLU A 438 -22.61 -14.68 11.18
N PHE A 439 -23.44 -15.30 10.31
CA PHE A 439 -23.35 -16.72 9.95
C PHE A 439 -23.53 -16.90 8.44
N ILE A 440 -22.45 -17.15 7.72
CA ILE A 440 -22.54 -17.61 6.32
C ILE A 440 -22.70 -19.13 6.33
N LYS A 441 -23.92 -19.61 6.05
CA LYS A 441 -24.15 -21.03 5.75
C LYS A 441 -23.73 -21.28 4.30
N ILE A 442 -22.70 -22.11 4.10
CA ILE A 442 -22.12 -22.45 2.79
C ILE A 442 -23.19 -22.85 1.75
N LYS A 443 -24.27 -23.50 2.21
CA LYS A 443 -25.37 -23.97 1.37
C LYS A 443 -26.30 -22.88 0.81
N ASP A 444 -26.24 -21.65 1.31
CA ASP A 444 -27.17 -20.56 0.95
C ASP A 444 -26.56 -19.56 -0.05
N LEU A 445 -25.43 -19.89 -0.69
CA LEU A 445 -24.66 -18.97 -1.53
C LEU A 445 -24.75 -19.29 -3.04
N ASP A 446 -25.01 -18.27 -3.86
CA ASP A 446 -24.92 -18.32 -5.33
C ASP A 446 -23.44 -18.24 -5.79
N PRO A 447 -22.90 -19.27 -6.48
CA PRO A 447 -21.47 -19.36 -6.82
C PRO A 447 -20.91 -18.23 -7.71
N LYS A 448 -21.76 -17.50 -8.45
CA LYS A 448 -21.33 -16.39 -9.34
C LYS A 448 -21.25 -15.06 -8.60
N LYS A 449 -22.22 -14.77 -7.72
CA LYS A 449 -22.24 -13.55 -6.89
C LYS A 449 -21.25 -13.64 -5.73
N GLU A 450 -20.98 -14.85 -5.24
CA GLU A 450 -20.05 -15.16 -4.16
C GLU A 450 -18.60 -14.74 -4.45
N LYS A 451 -18.06 -15.02 -5.64
CA LYS A 451 -16.64 -14.71 -5.94
C LYS A 451 -16.34 -13.21 -6.03
N GLU A 452 -17.24 -12.45 -6.66
CA GLU A 452 -17.09 -11.00 -6.71
C GLU A 452 -17.30 -10.42 -5.32
N ARG A 453 -18.29 -10.90 -4.56
CA ARG A 453 -18.58 -10.39 -3.21
C ARG A 453 -17.49 -10.72 -2.20
N ILE A 454 -16.98 -11.95 -2.13
CA ILE A 454 -15.93 -12.31 -1.17
C ILE A 454 -14.66 -11.49 -1.41
N VAL A 455 -14.24 -11.25 -2.65
CA VAL A 455 -12.99 -10.51 -2.87
C VAL A 455 -13.17 -8.98 -2.83
N THR A 456 -14.34 -8.45 -3.20
CA THR A 456 -14.57 -6.99 -3.18
C THR A 456 -15.23 -6.46 -1.91
N VAL A 457 -15.89 -7.32 -1.13
CA VAL A 457 -16.56 -6.97 0.13
C VAL A 457 -15.74 -7.42 1.35
N TYR A 458 -14.71 -8.26 1.18
CA TYR A 458 -13.72 -8.44 2.25
C TYR A 458 -12.65 -7.35 2.14
N GLY A 459 -12.85 -6.28 2.92
CA GLY A 459 -11.76 -5.47 3.46
C GLY A 459 -10.78 -4.84 2.47
N MET A 460 -11.27 -4.34 1.32
CA MET A 460 -10.42 -3.60 0.38
C MET A 460 -10.67 -2.09 0.46
N ILE A 461 -9.59 -1.33 0.67
CA ILE A 461 -9.59 0.14 0.64
C ILE A 461 -8.78 0.60 -0.58
N ASN A 462 -9.40 1.45 -1.41
CA ASN A 462 -8.83 1.89 -2.68
C ASN A 462 -8.48 3.36 -2.60
N LEU A 463 -7.19 3.68 -2.61
CA LEU A 463 -6.70 5.03 -2.86
C LEU A 463 -6.41 5.16 -4.37
N ARG A 464 -6.87 6.25 -4.97
CA ARG A 464 -6.72 6.54 -6.41
C ARG A 464 -6.39 8.01 -6.60
N THR A 465 -5.34 8.32 -7.35
CA THR A 465 -4.93 9.71 -7.56
C THR A 465 -4.21 9.97 -8.88
N ASP A 466 -4.46 11.13 -9.48
CA ASP A 466 -3.68 11.69 -10.58
C ASP A 466 -2.64 12.74 -10.13
N GLY A 467 -2.38 12.81 -8.82
CA GLY A 467 -1.46 13.77 -8.21
C GLY A 467 -2.05 15.14 -7.91
N GLN A 468 -3.32 15.37 -8.25
CA GLN A 468 -4.08 16.59 -7.91
C GLN A 468 -5.34 16.22 -7.11
N LYS A 469 -6.05 15.19 -7.55
CA LYS A 469 -7.28 14.71 -6.94
C LYS A 469 -7.08 13.32 -6.37
N VAL A 470 -7.75 13.04 -5.27
CA VAL A 470 -7.68 11.74 -4.60
C VAL A 470 -9.09 11.29 -4.25
N ILE A 471 -9.35 10.00 -4.48
CA ILE A 471 -10.41 9.31 -3.75
C ILE A 471 -9.80 8.25 -2.84
N ILE A 472 -10.42 8.06 -1.68
CA ILE A 472 -10.30 6.82 -0.91
C ILE A 472 -11.69 6.20 -0.83
N ALA A 473 -11.79 4.94 -1.28
CA ALA A 473 -13.06 4.28 -1.48
C ALA A 473 -13.09 2.87 -0.91
N GLN A 474 -14.20 2.55 -0.27
CA GLN A 474 -14.51 1.24 0.29
C GLN A 474 -15.88 0.78 -0.19
N LYS A 475 -16.07 -0.53 -0.32
CA LYS A 475 -17.32 -1.07 -0.84
C LYS A 475 -18.36 -1.11 0.27
N LEU A 476 -19.59 -0.67 -0.03
CA LEU A 476 -20.70 -0.78 0.91
C LEU A 476 -21.13 -2.25 1.07
N GLU A 477 -21.43 -2.67 2.30
CA GLU A 477 -21.99 -4.01 2.58
C GLU A 477 -23.27 -4.27 1.76
N ARG A 478 -24.15 -3.27 1.78
CA ARG A 478 -25.40 -3.23 1.04
C ARG A 478 -25.43 -1.94 0.21
N PRO A 479 -25.71 -2.05 -1.10
CA PRO A 479 -25.89 -0.85 -1.91
C PRO A 479 -27.00 0.05 -1.35
N ARG A 480 -26.79 1.37 -1.37
CA ARG A 480 -27.83 2.36 -1.11
C ARG A 480 -28.37 2.85 -2.45
N GLY A 481 -29.48 2.27 -2.90
CA GLY A 481 -29.98 2.47 -4.26
C GLY A 481 -28.95 2.02 -5.30
N THR A 482 -28.44 2.97 -6.10
CA THR A 482 -27.40 2.71 -7.12
C THR A 482 -25.97 2.87 -6.59
N GLN A 483 -25.79 3.40 -5.38
CA GLN A 483 -24.48 3.60 -4.76
C GLN A 483 -23.97 2.28 -4.19
N THR A 484 -22.75 1.90 -4.58
CA THR A 484 -22.10 0.65 -4.16
C THR A 484 -20.78 0.88 -3.44
N TRP A 485 -20.29 2.10 -3.44
CA TRP A 485 -19.02 2.52 -2.85
C TRP A 485 -19.29 3.71 -1.93
N ASP A 486 -18.66 3.68 -0.78
CA ASP A 486 -18.44 4.86 0.05
C ASP A 486 -17.15 5.51 -0.45
N ILE A 487 -17.23 6.76 -0.89
CA ILE A 487 -16.15 7.47 -1.58
C ILE A 487 -15.90 8.78 -0.86
N HIS A 488 -14.72 8.91 -0.29
CA HIS A 488 -14.24 10.16 0.29
C HIS A 488 -13.31 10.85 -0.72
N GLN A 489 -13.53 12.15 -0.90
CA GLN A 489 -13.00 12.97 -1.98
C GLN A 489 -12.03 14.02 -1.42
N PHE A 490 -10.87 14.16 -2.04
CA PHE A 490 -9.85 15.12 -1.66
C PHE A 490 -9.24 15.78 -2.90
N GLU A 491 -8.91 17.06 -2.81
CA GLU A 491 -8.33 17.83 -3.90
C GLU A 491 -7.23 18.76 -3.39
N TRP A 492 -6.23 19.01 -4.22
CA TRP A 492 -5.21 20.02 -3.97
C TRP A 492 -5.84 21.42 -3.91
N ASN A 493 -5.47 22.17 -2.87
CA ASN A 493 -5.86 23.55 -2.70
C ASN A 493 -4.62 24.45 -2.88
N ASP A 494 -4.58 25.21 -3.99
CA ASP A 494 -3.47 26.11 -4.30
C ASP A 494 -3.27 27.23 -3.26
N GLN A 495 -4.35 27.70 -2.61
CA GLN A 495 -4.27 28.78 -1.63
C GLN A 495 -3.66 28.30 -0.31
N LEU A 496 -3.96 27.06 0.09
CA LEU A 496 -3.48 26.46 1.33
C LEU A 496 -2.20 25.63 1.14
N ASN A 497 -1.84 25.33 -0.11
CA ASN A 497 -0.70 24.49 -0.47
C ASN A 497 -0.75 23.10 0.22
N THR A 498 -1.94 22.50 0.26
CA THR A 498 -2.19 21.17 0.85
C THR A 498 -3.37 20.48 0.15
N ILE A 499 -3.40 19.15 0.24
CA ILE A 499 -4.60 18.37 -0.09
C ILE A 499 -5.65 18.62 0.99
N GLU A 500 -6.87 18.92 0.59
CA GLU A 500 -8.02 19.13 1.49
C GLU A 500 -9.18 18.21 1.10
N ARG A 501 -10.05 17.93 2.07
CA ARG A 501 -11.29 17.21 1.80
C ARG A 501 -12.21 18.10 0.95
N VAL A 502 -12.86 17.50 -0.05
CA VAL A 502 -13.98 18.13 -0.73
C VAL A 502 -15.23 18.01 0.13
N GLU A 503 -15.80 19.14 0.55
CA GLU A 503 -17.12 19.19 1.15
C GLU A 503 -18.17 18.92 0.07
N THR A 504 -18.57 17.65 -0.07
CA THR A 504 -19.78 17.34 -0.82
C THR A 504 -20.96 17.73 0.05
N GLY A 505 -21.75 18.74 -0.37
CA GLY A 505 -23.03 19.05 0.24
C GLY A 505 -23.81 17.75 0.45
N SER A 506 -24.16 17.47 1.70
CA SER A 506 -24.77 16.21 2.09
C SER A 506 -26.17 16.10 1.49
N ASP A 507 -26.33 15.34 0.42
CA ASP A 507 -27.58 14.63 0.17
C ASP A 507 -27.59 13.42 1.11
N SER A 508 -27.83 13.67 2.40
CA SER A 508 -28.08 12.66 3.43
C SER A 508 -29.50 12.11 3.33
#